data_AF-A0A0P4W6D6-F1
#
_entry.id   AF-A0A0P4W6D6-F1
#
_cell.length_a   1.000
_cell.length_b   1.000
_cell.length_c   1.000
_cell.angle_alpha   90.00
_cell.angle_beta   90.00
_cell.angle_gamma   90.00
#
_symmetry.space_group_name_H-M   'P 1'
#
loop_
_entity.id
_entity.type
_entity.pdbx_description
1 polymer ?
#
loop_
_entity_poly.entity_id
_entity_poly.type
_entity_poly.pdbx_seq_one_letter_code
_entity_poly.pdbx_strand_id
1 'polypeptide(L)'
;MGADKCCRKHDKCPLNIAGMAYKYGVYNRHPTTVSHCICDERFKACLKMTGTAAADLVGDVFFNKMKTKCFSLEKKKVCTKWASWFGPCTKYSIKQVAVLRDNVAYKF
;
A
#
# COMPACT_ATOMS: atom_id res chain seq x y z
N MET A 1 10.14 21.38 -10.38
CA MET A 1 9.35 20.12 -10.33
C MET A 1 8.05 20.44 -9.62
N GLY A 2 6.90 19.92 -10.08
CA GLY A 2 5.61 20.15 -9.42
C GLY A 2 5.06 18.88 -8.77
N ALA A 3 4.05 19.02 -7.91
CA ALA A 3 3.40 17.90 -7.23
C ALA A 3 2.91 16.81 -8.19
N ASP A 4 2.40 17.18 -9.38
CA ASP A 4 1.94 16.26 -10.43
C ASP A 4 3.00 15.22 -10.83
N LYS A 5 4.28 15.62 -10.91
CA LYS A 5 5.37 14.69 -11.24
C LYS A 5 5.53 13.62 -10.16
N CYS A 6 5.35 13.97 -8.90
CA CYS A 6 5.40 13.03 -7.78
C CYS A 6 4.20 12.07 -7.83
N CYS A 7 2.99 12.59 -8.08
CA CYS A 7 1.78 11.78 -8.21
C CYS A 7 1.87 10.78 -9.36
N ARG A 8 2.23 11.22 -10.57
CA ARG A 8 2.37 10.33 -11.74
C ARG A 8 3.40 9.21 -11.54
N LYS A 9 4.44 9.48 -10.75
CA LYS A 9 5.44 8.46 -10.38
C LYS A 9 4.88 7.47 -9.37
N HIS A 10 4.10 7.95 -8.40
CA HIS A 10 3.43 7.13 -7.38
C HIS A 10 2.36 6.22 -7.99
N ASP A 11 1.53 6.74 -8.91
CA ASP A 11 0.49 5.97 -9.60
C ASP A 11 1.05 4.80 -10.40
N LYS A 12 2.29 4.92 -10.89
CA LYS A 12 3.01 3.86 -11.61
C LYS A 12 3.72 2.87 -10.68
N CYS A 13 3.37 2.82 -9.40
CA CYS A 13 3.96 1.87 -8.46
C CYS A 13 3.78 0.43 -8.99
N PRO A 14 4.87 -0.34 -9.18
CA PRO A 14 4.80 -1.68 -9.77
C PRO A 14 4.09 -2.68 -8.85
N LEU A 15 4.10 -2.41 -7.54
CA LEU A 15 3.45 -3.21 -6.52
C LEU A 15 2.29 -2.41 -5.94
N ASN A 16 1.10 -2.69 -6.46
CA ASN A 16 -0.15 -2.10 -6.00
C ASN A 16 -1.24 -3.17 -5.88
N ILE A 17 -2.28 -2.86 -5.11
CA ILE A 17 -3.53 -3.61 -5.00
C ILE A 17 -4.65 -2.62 -5.36
N ALA A 18 -5.29 -2.83 -6.50
CA ALA A 18 -6.39 -1.97 -6.94
C ALA A 18 -7.52 -1.92 -5.91
N GLY A 19 -8.33 -0.86 -5.96
CA GLY A 19 -9.54 -0.76 -5.17
C GLY A 19 -10.47 -1.95 -5.41
N MET A 20 -11.10 -2.45 -4.36
CA MET A 20 -12.06 -3.57 -4.43
C MET A 20 -11.51 -4.85 -5.07
N ALA A 21 -10.18 -5.04 -5.08
CA ALA A 21 -9.52 -6.19 -5.72
C ALA A 21 -8.80 -7.10 -4.70
N TYR A 22 -8.69 -8.38 -5.05
CA TYR A 22 -7.88 -9.36 -4.30
C TYR A 22 -6.51 -9.52 -4.94
N LYS A 23 -5.44 -9.30 -4.17
CA LYS A 23 -4.06 -9.51 -4.63
C LYS A 23 -3.15 -9.79 -3.45
N TYR A 24 -2.07 -10.55 -3.68
CA TYR A 24 -1.09 -10.91 -2.63
C TYR A 24 -1.72 -11.48 -1.36
N GLY A 25 -2.78 -12.27 -1.48
CA GLY A 25 -3.43 -12.90 -0.33
C GLY A 25 -4.34 -11.99 0.50
N VAL A 26 -4.62 -10.76 0.06
CA VAL A 26 -5.47 -9.79 0.79
C VAL A 26 -6.50 -9.17 -0.15
N TYR A 27 -7.71 -8.93 0.37
CA TYR A 27 -8.73 -8.14 -0.30
C TYR A 27 -8.63 -6.67 0.11
N ASN A 28 -8.44 -5.78 -0.87
CA ASN A 28 -8.50 -4.34 -0.61
C ASN A 28 -9.96 -3.88 -0.53
N ARG A 29 -10.43 -3.63 0.69
CA ARG A 29 -11.80 -3.15 0.98
C ARG A 29 -12.01 -1.67 0.66
N HIS A 30 -10.94 -0.93 0.36
CA HIS A 30 -11.05 0.48 0.00
C HIS A 30 -11.32 0.63 -1.50
N PRO A 31 -12.05 1.68 -1.91
CA PRO A 31 -12.26 1.99 -3.33
C PRO A 31 -10.99 2.49 -4.01
N THR A 32 -10.00 2.93 -3.24
CA THR A 32 -8.72 3.45 -3.73
C THR A 32 -7.66 2.36 -3.80
N THR A 33 -6.69 2.55 -4.70
CA THR A 33 -5.51 1.68 -4.81
C THR A 33 -4.62 1.82 -3.59
N VAL A 34 -4.19 0.69 -3.02
CA VAL A 34 -3.15 0.63 -1.99
C VAL A 34 -1.82 0.29 -2.66
N SER A 35 -0.81 1.13 -2.46
CA SER A 35 0.53 0.95 -3.01
C SER A 35 1.48 0.33 -1.98
N HIS A 36 2.60 -0.22 -2.45
CA HIS A 36 3.63 -0.73 -1.55
C HIS A 36 4.26 0.40 -0.73
N CYS A 37 4.60 0.17 0.53
CA CYS A 37 5.08 1.22 1.44
C CYS A 37 6.32 1.99 0.91
N ILE A 38 7.24 1.30 0.22
CA ILE A 38 8.38 1.95 -0.46
C ILE A 38 7.93 3.00 -1.51
N CYS A 39 6.81 2.79 -2.20
CA CYS A 39 6.28 3.77 -3.14
C CYS A 39 5.76 5.01 -2.41
N ASP A 40 5.04 4.82 -1.29
CA ASP A 40 4.51 5.91 -0.47
C ASP A 40 5.63 6.70 0.22
N GLU A 41 6.68 6.04 0.69
CA GLU A 41 7.89 6.69 1.23
C GLU A 41 8.58 7.57 0.19
N ARG A 42 8.78 7.03 -1.02
CA ARG A 42 9.37 7.79 -2.14
C ARG A 42 8.47 8.94 -2.57
N PHE A 43 7.16 8.76 -2.52
CA PHE A 43 6.19 9.80 -2.84
C PHE A 43 6.29 10.95 -1.84
N LYS A 44 6.28 10.63 -0.54
CA LYS A 44 6.49 11.60 0.54
C LYS A 44 7.80 12.38 0.38
N ALA A 45 8.90 11.69 0.10
CA ALA A 45 10.19 12.34 -0.12
C ALA A 45 10.15 13.28 -1.34
N CYS A 46 9.53 12.85 -2.44
CA CYS A 46 9.37 13.68 -3.65
C CYS A 46 8.58 14.96 -3.37
N LEU A 47 7.47 14.86 -2.62
CA LEU A 47 6.66 16.03 -2.25
C LEU A 47 7.46 17.01 -1.39
N LYS A 48 8.16 16.52 -0.36
CA LYS A 48 9.03 17.35 0.50
C LYS A 48 10.12 18.07 -0.28
N MET A 49 10.80 17.35 -1.17
CA MET A 49 11.86 17.93 -2.01
C MET A 49 11.34 18.93 -3.04
N THR A 50 10.04 18.91 -3.35
CA THR A 50 9.44 19.86 -4.27
C THR A 50 9.37 21.27 -3.67
N GLY A 51 9.19 21.40 -2.34
CA GLY A 51 9.27 22.69 -1.64
C GLY A 51 8.22 23.72 -2.08
N THR A 52 7.01 23.26 -2.44
CA THR A 52 5.90 24.14 -2.85
C THR A 52 4.68 23.88 -1.98
N ALA A 53 3.90 24.91 -1.70
CA ALA A 53 2.66 24.80 -0.93
C ALA A 53 1.67 23.78 -1.51
N ALA A 54 1.61 23.64 -2.84
CA ALA A 54 0.79 22.63 -3.49
C ALA A 54 1.24 21.20 -3.17
N ALA A 55 2.55 20.94 -3.15
CA ALA A 55 3.08 19.64 -2.78
C ALA A 55 2.85 19.31 -1.30
N ASP A 56 2.96 20.31 -0.43
CA ASP A 56 2.70 20.15 1.01
C ASP A 56 1.22 19.89 1.29
N LEU A 57 0.30 20.57 0.59
CA LEU A 57 -1.13 20.29 0.68
C LEU A 57 -1.46 18.85 0.24
N VAL A 58 -0.89 18.40 -0.89
CA VAL A 58 -1.05 17.01 -1.35
C VAL A 58 -0.53 16.02 -0.30
N GLY A 59 0.64 16.31 0.29
CA GLY A 59 1.23 15.50 1.35
C GLY A 59 0.33 15.41 2.58
N ASP A 60 -0.16 16.54 3.08
CA ASP A 60 -1.04 16.59 4.25
C ASP A 60 -2.36 15.83 4.01
N VAL A 61 -2.99 16.05 2.85
CA VAL A 61 -4.24 15.35 2.50
C VAL A 61 -4.01 13.84 2.42
N PHE A 62 -2.96 13.39 1.72
CA PHE A 62 -2.72 11.96 1.49
C PHE A 62 -2.31 11.21 2.76
N PHE A 63 -1.36 11.75 3.52
CA PHE A 63 -0.72 11.05 4.65
C PHE A 63 -1.37 11.33 6.00
N ASN A 64 -2.03 12.48 6.19
CA ASN A 64 -2.60 12.85 7.49
C ASN A 64 -4.14 12.78 7.48
N LYS A 65 -4.81 13.35 6.47
CA LYS A 65 -6.29 13.42 6.42
C LYS A 65 -6.93 12.12 5.95
N MET A 66 -6.51 11.60 4.80
CA MET A 66 -7.06 10.35 4.26
C MET A 66 -6.55 9.11 5.01
N LYS A 67 -5.44 9.24 5.76
CA LYS A 67 -4.77 8.13 6.47
C LYS A 67 -4.59 6.92 5.57
N THR A 68 -4.19 7.17 4.32
CA THR A 68 -4.02 6.14 3.30
C THR A 68 -3.10 5.06 3.86
N LYS A 69 -3.48 3.79 3.70
CA LYS A 69 -2.64 2.66 4.08
C LYS A 69 -1.67 2.34 2.94
N CYS A 70 -0.53 1.75 3.28
CA CYS A 70 0.36 1.09 2.34
C CYS A 70 0.44 -0.41 2.66
N PHE A 71 1.17 -1.19 1.86
CA PHE A 71 1.46 -2.59 2.22
C PHE A 71 2.93 -2.96 2.08
N SER A 72 3.36 -3.92 2.90
CA SER A 72 4.62 -4.67 2.76
C SER A 72 4.33 -6.09 2.31
N LEU A 73 5.24 -6.71 1.55
CA LEU A 73 5.18 -8.14 1.25
C LEU A 73 5.97 -8.94 2.28
N GLU A 74 5.30 -9.84 2.99
CA GLU A 74 5.90 -10.66 4.03
C GLU A 74 5.71 -12.14 3.72
N LYS A 75 6.72 -12.96 4.04
CA LYS A 75 6.62 -14.41 3.94
C LYS A 75 5.78 -14.93 5.11
N LYS A 76 4.58 -15.45 4.83
CA LYS A 76 3.72 -16.07 5.84
C LYS A 76 3.39 -17.52 5.48
N LYS A 77 3.21 -18.33 6.51
CA LYS A 77 2.72 -19.70 6.40
C LYS A 77 1.22 -19.64 6.14
N VAL A 78 0.80 -20.00 4.94
CA VAL A 78 -0.61 -20.01 4.53
C VAL A 78 -1.08 -21.43 4.30
N CYS A 79 -2.35 -21.70 4.61
CA CYS A 79 -2.97 -22.96 4.28
C CYS A 79 -3.18 -23.08 2.76
N THR A 80 -2.78 -24.19 2.17
CA THR A 80 -2.97 -24.48 0.74
C THR A 80 -3.91 -25.65 0.49
N LYS A 81 -4.13 -26.51 1.48
CA LYS A 81 -5.08 -27.61 1.40
C LYS A 81 -5.81 -27.78 2.73
N TRP A 82 -7.14 -27.88 2.64
CA TRP A 82 -8.04 -28.14 3.75
C TRP A 82 -8.47 -29.61 3.74
N ALA A 83 -8.73 -30.20 4.91
CA ALA A 83 -9.26 -31.57 5.00
C ALA A 83 -10.68 -31.69 4.42
N SER A 84 -11.49 -30.66 4.66
CA SER A 84 -12.86 -30.47 4.16
C SER A 84 -13.20 -28.98 4.24
N TRP A 85 -14.38 -28.55 3.77
CA TRP A 85 -14.76 -27.13 3.73
C TRP A 85 -14.67 -26.43 5.10
N PHE A 86 -14.97 -27.14 6.18
CA PHE A 86 -14.88 -26.66 7.57
C PHE A 86 -13.84 -27.43 8.40
N GLY A 87 -13.02 -28.25 7.76
CA GLY A 87 -12.02 -29.08 8.42
C GLY A 87 -10.71 -28.33 8.68
N PRO A 88 -9.78 -28.93 9.45
CA PRO A 88 -8.49 -28.32 9.71
C PRO A 88 -7.63 -28.22 8.44
N CYS A 89 -6.65 -27.32 8.46
CA CYS A 89 -5.65 -27.22 7.41
C CYS A 89 -4.71 -28.43 7.45
N THR A 90 -4.55 -29.13 6.32
CA THR A 90 -3.69 -30.32 6.21
C THR A 90 -2.34 -30.00 5.59
N LYS A 91 -2.24 -28.96 4.76
CA LYS A 91 -1.00 -28.56 4.11
C LYS A 91 -0.79 -27.06 4.16
N TYR A 92 0.42 -26.68 4.56
CA TYR A 92 0.86 -25.29 4.58
C TYR A 92 1.94 -25.04 3.54
N SER A 93 2.05 -23.79 3.11
CA SER A 93 3.15 -23.32 2.26
C SER A 93 3.54 -21.90 2.65
N ILE A 94 4.80 -21.54 2.47
CA ILE A 94 5.25 -20.17 2.68
C ILE A 94 4.93 -19.40 1.39
N LYS A 95 4.11 -18.35 1.51
CA LYS A 95 3.80 -17.44 0.40
C LYS A 95 4.11 -16.01 0.80
N GLN A 96 4.40 -15.15 -0.18
CA GLN A 96 4.42 -13.72 0.04
C GLN A 96 2.98 -13.21 0.09
N VAL A 97 2.64 -12.54 1.19
CA VAL A 97 1.34 -11.94 1.39
C VAL A 97 1.49 -10.47 1.73
N ALA A 98 0.55 -9.65 1.27
CA ALA A 98 0.48 -8.25 1.64
C ALA A 98 0.10 -8.12 3.12
N VAL A 99 0.75 -7.19 3.81
CA VAL A 99 0.39 -6.78 5.16
C VAL A 99 0.18 -5.28 5.12
N LEU A 100 -1.05 -4.84 5.42
CA LEU A 100 -1.39 -3.43 5.45
C LEU A 100 -0.68 -2.75 6.62
N ARG A 101 -0.13 -1.57 6.36
CA ARG A 101 0.60 -0.73 7.32
C ARG A 101 0.06 0.69 7.26
N ASP A 102 0.19 1.38 8.39
CA ASP A 102 -0.01 2.81 8.46
C ASP A 102 1.16 3.53 7.80
N ASN A 103 0.84 4.59 7.05
CA ASN A 103 1.85 5.50 6.54
C ASN A 103 2.38 6.42 7.65
N VAL A 104 3.63 6.84 7.52
CA VAL A 104 4.22 7.83 8.42
C VAL A 104 3.66 9.22 8.09
N ALA A 105 3.08 9.90 9.09
CA ALA A 105 2.49 11.23 8.96
C ALA A 105 3.40 12.24 8.23
N TYR A 106 2.82 13.06 7.36
CA TYR A 106 3.51 14.15 6.67
C TYR A 106 3.74 15.30 7.63
N LYS A 107 5.01 15.71 7.77
CA LYS A 107 5.44 16.85 8.58
C LYS A 107 5.94 17.94 7.64
N PHE A 108 5.54 19.17 7.87
CA PHE A 108 6.10 20.35 7.21
C PHE A 108 7.56 20.52 7.62
#